data_AF-J3G518-F1
#
_entry.id   AF-J3G518-F1
#
_cell.length_a   1.000
_cell.length_b   1.000
_cell.length_c   1.000
_cell.angle_alpha   90.00
_cell.angle_beta   90.00
_cell.angle_gamma   90.00
#
_symmetry.space_group_name_H-M   'P 1'
#
loop_
_entity.id
_entity.type
_entity.pdbx_description
1 polymer ?
#
loop_
_entity_poly.entity_id
_entity_poly.type
_entity_poly.pdbx_seq_one_letter_code
_entity_poly.pdbx_strand_id
1 'polypeptide(L)'
;MASLPAKIQLKNQAPSRNERADDIARLKVELRLPSLEYVDVSAQLELSRALKRWPLLADFPITDDRGDQVPLPVVQPVRQGKFGARK
;
A
#
# COMPACT_ATOMS: atom_id res chain seq x y z
N MET A 1 24.69 -0.17 6.29
CA MET A 1 23.31 0.20 5.91
C MET A 1 23.31 0.43 4.41
N ALA A 2 22.71 -0.47 3.63
CA ALA A 2 22.66 -0.31 2.18
C ALA A 2 21.51 0.65 1.83
N SER A 3 21.86 1.86 1.38
CA SER A 3 20.90 2.83 0.85
C SER A 3 20.37 2.34 -0.49
N LEU A 4 19.06 2.38 -0.68
CA LEU A 4 18.44 2.11 -1.98
C LEU A 4 18.90 3.17 -3.00
N PRO A 5 19.19 2.79 -4.26
CA PRO A 5 19.62 3.75 -5.28
C PRO A 5 18.48 4.70 -5.63
N ALA A 6 18.72 5.99 -5.43
CA ALA A 6 17.81 7.04 -5.89
C ALA A 6 17.77 7.01 -7.43
N LYS A 7 16.56 6.95 -7.99
CA LYS A 7 16.21 7.07 -9.42
C LYS A 7 16.22 5.77 -10.23
N ILE A 8 15.30 4.87 -9.90
CA ILE A 8 14.71 4.00 -10.93
C ILE A 8 13.57 4.81 -11.57
N GLN A 9 13.86 5.49 -12.69
CA GLN A 9 12.85 6.19 -13.49
C GLN A 9 11.98 5.14 -14.19
N LEU A 10 10.85 4.79 -13.59
CA LEU A 10 9.83 3.95 -14.22
C LEU A 10 9.15 4.75 -15.34
N LYS A 11 9.62 4.54 -16.57
CA LYS A 11 9.22 5.24 -17.80
C LYS A 11 7.78 4.97 -18.29
N ASN A 12 6.98 4.24 -17.54
CA ASN A 12 5.55 4.10 -17.74
C ASN A 12 4.87 4.39 -16.41
N GLN A 13 4.70 5.68 -16.06
CA GLN A 13 3.78 6.05 -14.99
C GLN A 13 2.38 5.81 -15.53
N ALA A 14 1.92 4.57 -15.39
CA ALA A 14 0.50 4.29 -15.52
C ALA A 14 -0.23 5.13 -14.46
N PRO A 15 -1.40 5.72 -14.78
CA PRO A 15 -2.13 6.59 -13.86
C PRO A 15 -2.29 5.91 -12.51
N SER A 16 -2.19 6.70 -11.45
CA SER A 16 -2.34 6.21 -10.09
C SER A 16 -3.71 5.55 -9.91
N ARG A 17 -3.86 4.66 -8.93
CA ARG A 17 -5.11 3.91 -8.72
C ARG A 17 -6.32 4.85 -8.58
N ASN A 18 -6.14 5.98 -7.90
CA ASN A 18 -7.19 6.99 -7.72
C ASN A 18 -7.51 7.70 -9.03
N GLU A 19 -6.48 8.10 -9.80
CA GLU A 19 -6.68 8.73 -11.11
C GLU A 19 -7.48 7.82 -12.06
N ARG A 20 -7.21 6.51 -12.07
CA ARG A 20 -7.98 5.55 -12.88
C ARG A 20 -9.44 5.47 -12.47
N ALA A 21 -9.72 5.44 -11.17
CA ALA A 21 -11.09 5.37 -10.66
C ALA A 21 -11.88 6.65 -11.01
N ASP A 22 -11.24 7.81 -10.91
CA ASP A 22 -11.81 9.12 -11.25
C ASP A 22 -12.10 9.25 -12.75
N ASP A 23 -11.15 8.83 -13.60
CA ASP A 23 -11.34 8.81 -15.05
C ASP A 23 -12.54 7.94 -15.45
N ILE A 24 -12.70 6.77 -14.81
CA ILE A 24 -13.83 5.88 -15.05
C ILE A 24 -15.14 6.50 -14.54
N ALA A 25 -15.13 7.18 -13.40
CA ALA A 25 -16.29 7.93 -12.92
C ALA A 25 -16.71 9.00 -13.94
N ARG A 26 -15.73 9.70 -14.54
CA ARG A 26 -15.98 10.68 -15.61
C ARG A 26 -16.57 10.02 -16.86
N LEU A 27 -16.00 8.91 -17.32
CA LEU A 27 -16.54 8.15 -18.47
C LEU A 27 -17.97 7.66 -18.22
N LYS A 28 -18.29 7.19 -17.00
CA LYS A 28 -19.65 6.75 -16.64
C LYS A 28 -20.68 7.86 -16.85
N VAL A 29 -20.33 9.09 -16.48
CA VAL A 29 -21.21 10.26 -16.67
C VAL A 29 -21.38 10.57 -18.15
N GLU A 30 -20.28 10.60 -18.91
CA GLU A 30 -20.29 10.92 -20.33
C GLU A 30 -21.08 9.90 -21.17
N LEU A 31 -20.93 8.61 -20.86
CA LEU A 31 -21.64 7.52 -21.53
C LEU A 31 -23.08 7.32 -21.03
N ARG A 32 -23.55 8.12 -20.07
CA ARG A 32 -24.87 7.98 -19.43
C ARG A 32 -25.09 6.59 -18.81
N LEU A 33 -24.06 6.01 -18.21
CA LEU A 33 -24.09 4.71 -17.52
C LEU A 33 -23.82 4.88 -16.00
N PRO A 34 -24.63 5.65 -15.26
CA PRO A 34 -24.35 5.95 -13.86
C PRO A 34 -24.45 4.71 -12.95
N SER A 35 -25.34 3.77 -13.29
CA SER A 35 -25.58 2.54 -12.53
C SER A 35 -24.54 1.44 -12.78
N LEU A 36 -23.59 1.64 -13.69
CA LEU A 36 -22.57 0.64 -14.01
C LEU A 36 -21.50 0.63 -12.90
N GLU A 37 -21.48 -0.41 -12.09
CA GLU A 37 -20.46 -0.55 -11.05
C GLU A 37 -19.09 -0.86 -11.67
N TYR A 38 -18.07 -0.08 -11.28
CA TYR A 38 -16.69 -0.35 -11.69
C TYR A 38 -16.02 -1.25 -10.67
N VAL A 39 -15.39 -2.32 -11.14
CA VAL A 39 -14.63 -3.26 -10.31
C VAL A 39 -13.24 -3.44 -10.92
N ASP A 40 -12.19 -3.04 -10.19
CA ASP A 40 -10.81 -3.26 -10.60
C ASP A 40 -10.34 -4.67 -10.21
N VAL A 41 -10.53 -5.62 -11.13
CA VAL A 41 -10.11 -7.02 -10.96
C VAL A 41 -8.58 -7.14 -10.92
N SER A 42 -7.85 -6.21 -11.52
CA SER A 42 -6.38 -6.26 -11.58
C SER A 42 -5.79 -6.07 -10.18
N ALA A 43 -6.32 -5.10 -9.43
CA ALA A 43 -5.92 -4.86 -8.05
C ALA A 43 -6.21 -6.08 -7.14
N GLN A 44 -7.38 -6.70 -7.29
CA GLN A 44 -7.74 -7.91 -6.52
C GLN A 44 -6.82 -9.09 -6.84
N LEU A 45 -6.48 -9.27 -8.12
CA LEU A 45 -5.58 -10.33 -8.55
C LEU A 45 -4.16 -10.11 -8.03
N GLU A 46 -3.65 -8.88 -8.10
CA GLU A 46 -2.34 -8.52 -7.57
C GLU A 46 -2.27 -8.71 -6.06
N LEU A 47 -3.30 -8.31 -5.31
CA LEU A 47 -3.40 -8.58 -3.88
C LEU A 47 -3.36 -10.08 -3.59
N SER A 48 -4.14 -10.88 -4.32
CA SER A 48 -4.15 -12.35 -4.13
C SER A 48 -2.77 -12.96 -4.39
N ARG A 49 -2.03 -12.45 -5.39
CA ARG A 49 -0.67 -12.90 -5.70
C ARG A 49 0.33 -12.46 -4.64
N ALA A 50 0.19 -11.24 -4.14
CA ALA A 50 1.03 -10.70 -3.07
C ALA A 50 0.84 -11.50 -1.78
N LEU A 51 -0.39 -11.80 -1.39
CA LEU A 51 -0.70 -12.60 -0.20
C LEU A 51 -0.19 -14.05 -0.33
N LYS A 52 -0.28 -14.65 -1.53
CA LYS A 52 0.34 -15.96 -1.78
C LYS A 52 1.86 -15.94 -1.61
N ARG A 53 2.51 -14.85 -2.02
CA ARG A 53 3.97 -14.68 -1.92
C ARG A 53 4.42 -14.35 -0.50
N TRP A 54 3.62 -13.57 0.23
CA TRP A 54 3.91 -13.13 1.59
C TRP A 54 2.70 -13.38 2.49
N PRO A 55 2.54 -14.61 3.00
CA PRO A 55 1.37 -14.99 3.80
C PRO A 55 1.20 -14.13 5.06
N LEU A 56 2.31 -13.68 5.65
CA LEU A 56 2.30 -12.82 6.84
C LEU A 56 1.67 -11.44 6.62
N LEU A 57 1.50 -11.00 5.35
CA LEU A 57 0.82 -9.76 5.04
C LEU A 57 -0.69 -9.83 5.31
N ALA A 58 -1.27 -11.03 5.42
CA ALA A 58 -2.69 -11.21 5.70
C ALA A 58 -3.09 -10.72 7.10
N ASP A 59 -2.16 -10.72 8.06
CA ASP A 59 -2.41 -10.31 9.44
C ASP A 59 -2.38 -8.78 9.62
N PHE A 60 -1.94 -8.05 8.59
CA PHE A 60 -1.95 -6.59 8.62
C PHE A 60 -3.31 -6.10 8.13
N PRO A 61 -4.01 -5.25 8.92
CA PRO A 61 -5.20 -4.59 8.42
C PRO A 61 -4.78 -3.73 7.24
N ILE A 62 -5.27 -4.06 6.05
CA ILE A 62 -5.19 -3.16 4.90
C ILE A 62 -6.17 -2.04 5.22
N THR A 63 -5.69 -1.01 5.92
CA THR A 63 -6.44 0.20 6.15
C THR A 63 -6.65 0.85 4.79
N ASP A 64 -7.80 0.61 4.16
CA ASP A 64 -8.29 1.45 3.08
C ASP A 64 -8.33 2.87 3.64
N ASP A 65 -7.77 3.84 2.91
CA ASP A 65 -7.42 5.19 3.37
C ASP A 65 -8.68 6.05 3.66
N ARG A 66 -9.49 5.60 4.62
CA ARG A 66 -10.62 6.30 5.20
C ARG A 66 -10.38 6.43 6.70
N GLY A 67 -9.38 7.23 7.03
CA GLY A 67 -9.41 8.09 8.22
C GLY A 67 -9.13 7.50 9.59
N ASP A 68 -8.89 6.20 9.78
CA ASP A 68 -8.53 5.67 11.10
C ASP A 68 -7.06 5.23 11.15
N GLN A 69 -6.26 6.15 11.69
CA GLN A 69 -4.87 5.96 12.05
C GLN A 69 -4.74 4.81 13.06
N VAL A 70 -4.40 3.61 12.59
CA VAL A 70 -3.90 2.54 13.47
C VAL A 70 -2.53 3.01 13.98
N PRO A 71 -2.30 3.09 15.29
CA PRO A 71 -1.01 3.55 15.80
C PRO A 71 0.03 2.50 15.41
N LEU A 72 0.98 2.92 14.56
CA LEU A 72 2.17 2.14 14.24
C LEU A 72 2.79 1.62 15.55
N PRO A 73 3.22 0.34 15.62
CA PRO A 73 3.93 -0.13 16.80
C PRO A 73 5.19 0.71 16.93
N VAL A 74 5.25 1.50 18.00
CA VAL A 74 6.44 2.26 18.39
C VAL A 74 7.60 1.28 18.44
N VAL A 75 8.52 1.42 17.48
CA VAL A 75 9.81 0.75 17.53
C VAL A 75 10.53 1.32 18.74
N GLN A 76 10.41 0.63 19.89
CA GLN A 76 11.16 1.00 21.08
C GLN A 76 12.65 0.84 20.77
N PRO A 77 13.46 1.90 20.91
CA PRO A 77 14.90 1.75 20.77
C PRO A 77 15.37 0.82 21.89
N VAL A 78 15.92 -0.33 21.51
CA VAL A 78 16.62 -1.27 22.40
C VAL A 78 17.59 -0.47 23.26
N ARG A 79 17.26 -0.37 24.56
CA ARG A 79 18.16 0.21 25.55
C ARG A 79 19.39 -0.70 25.62
N GLN A 80 20.52 -0.23 25.09
CA GLN A 80 21.81 -0.87 25.30
C GLN A 80 22.11 -0.85 26.81
N GLY A 81 21.82 -1.96 27.47
CA GLY A 81 22.26 -2.20 28.83
C GLY A 81 23.78 -2.18 28.87
N LYS A 82 24.36 -1.23 29.61
CA LYS A 82 25.78 -1.25 30.00
C LYS A 82 26.00 -2.50 30.86
N PHE A 83 26.48 -3.57 30.25
CA PHE A 83 26.95 -4.74 31.00
C PHE A 83 28.25 -4.39 31.72
N GLY A 84 28.16 -4.27 33.03
CA GLY A 84 29.15 -4.74 34.00
C GLY A 84 30.55 -4.12 33.95
N ALA A 85 30.74 -3.03 34.69
CA ALA A 85 31.99 -2.84 35.42
C ALA A 85 31.97 -3.79 36.63
N ARG A 86 32.86 -4.77 36.67
CA ARG A 86 33.27 -5.41 37.93
C ARG A 86 34.79 -5.28 38.05
N LYS A 87 35.18 -4.78 39.22
CA LYS A 87 36.54 -4.64 39.73
C LYS A 87 37.24 -5.99 39.83
#